data_AF-A0A8H5ZCP4-F1
#
_entry.id   AF-A0A8H5ZCP4-F1
#
_cell.length_a   1.000
_cell.length_b   1.000
_cell.length_c   1.000
_cell.angle_alpha   90.00
_cell.angle_beta   90.00
_cell.angle_gamma   90.00
#
_symmetry.space_group_name_H-M   'P 1'
#
loop_
_entity.id
_entity.type
_entity.pdbx_description
1 polymer ?
#
loop_
_entity_poly.entity_id
_entity_poly.type
_entity_poly.pdbx_seq_one_letter_code
_entity_poly.pdbx_strand_id
1 'polypeptide(L)'
;MSHFDILHAVQDAMEAIICNFADNKKLISGVGGPPLQDDAPFLIVSQLNTIIPQLLTKVTHPVLQRNLTCALPAMCPLTAYLQRHLAFSFLLHPTPVSMSLADDKAHDLVLDHITKSPDFFINKNTDYGHLAARLALLDIAIGPGLLAVPYQPLSSSAPSEAGSSPIHAPVPASSEVRQFNEQIDALAQQIKLLGNSIVEAGAVVDIAILETKNSIERMCARLEHASRIGGKKIHDVFGSDEEDSQLRLSKFFKKAHKSSPSAPSRGIFKQNEDSDLDLVDGTQT
;
A
#
# COMPACT_ATOMS: atom_id res chain seq x y z
N MET A 1 -21.38 4.12 -29.72
CA MET A 1 -20.66 3.41 -28.64
C MET A 1 -19.39 4.16 -28.38
N SER A 2 -19.23 4.69 -27.18
CA SER A 2 -17.99 5.31 -26.72
C SER A 2 -16.91 4.23 -26.52
N HIS A 3 -15.63 4.59 -26.55
CA HIS A 3 -14.53 3.66 -26.23
C HIS A 3 -14.69 3.02 -24.84
N PHE A 4 -15.32 3.75 -23.91
CA PHE A 4 -15.62 3.30 -22.56
C PHE A 4 -16.67 2.18 -22.56
N ASP A 5 -17.71 2.29 -23.40
CA ASP A 5 -18.75 1.26 -23.54
C ASP A 5 -18.15 -0.05 -24.06
N ILE A 6 -17.17 0.04 -24.96
CA ILE A 6 -16.48 -1.13 -25.52
C ILE A 6 -15.64 -1.81 -24.45
N LEU A 7 -14.88 -1.06 -23.66
CA LEU A 7 -14.05 -1.62 -22.59
C LEU A 7 -14.92 -2.34 -21.55
N HIS A 8 -16.03 -1.72 -21.14
CA HIS A 8 -16.97 -2.36 -20.21
C HIS A 8 -17.58 -3.64 -20.78
N ALA A 9 -18.04 -3.61 -22.04
CA ALA A 9 -18.58 -4.81 -22.67
C ALA A 9 -17.53 -5.95 -22.77
N VAL A 10 -16.26 -5.61 -23.02
CA VAL A 10 -15.16 -6.59 -23.03
C VAL A 10 -14.91 -7.13 -21.63
N GLN A 11 -14.87 -6.28 -20.61
CA GLN A 11 -14.70 -6.69 -19.22
C GLN A 11 -15.83 -7.60 -18.74
N ASP A 12 -17.08 -7.27 -19.06
CA ASP A 12 -18.26 -8.09 -18.75
C ASP A 12 -18.20 -9.45 -19.46
N ALA A 13 -17.78 -9.47 -20.73
CA ALA A 13 -17.60 -10.72 -21.46
C ALA A 13 -16.48 -11.58 -20.85
N MET A 14 -15.34 -10.97 -20.49
CA MET A 14 -14.24 -11.66 -19.81
C MET A 14 -14.68 -12.24 -18.46
N GLU A 15 -15.39 -11.45 -17.66
CA GLU A 15 -15.97 -11.86 -16.37
C GLU A 15 -16.89 -13.08 -16.55
N ALA A 16 -17.84 -13.00 -17.49
CA ALA A 16 -18.76 -14.10 -17.77
C ALA A 16 -18.03 -15.38 -18.21
N ILE A 17 -16.98 -15.27 -19.03
CA ILE A 17 -16.18 -16.42 -19.47
C ILE A 17 -15.44 -17.05 -18.29
N ILE A 18 -14.79 -16.25 -17.44
CA ILE A 18 -14.02 -16.74 -16.29
C ILE A 18 -14.93 -17.45 -15.28
N CYS A 19 -16.07 -16.84 -14.95
CA CYS A 19 -17.04 -17.42 -14.02
C CYS A 19 -17.65 -18.71 -14.59
N ASN A 20 -18.08 -18.71 -15.85
CA ASN A 20 -18.65 -19.89 -16.51
C ASN A 20 -17.64 -21.04 -16.60
N PHE A 21 -16.35 -20.75 -16.82
CA PHE A 21 -15.31 -21.77 -16.78
C PHE A 21 -15.19 -22.43 -15.39
N ALA A 22 -15.18 -21.62 -14.32
CA ALA A 22 -15.14 -22.13 -12.95
C ALA A 22 -16.38 -22.95 -12.60
N ASP A 23 -17.57 -22.46 -12.97
CA ASP A 23 -18.86 -23.11 -12.72
C ASP A 23 -18.99 -24.45 -13.47
N ASN A 24 -18.66 -24.49 -14.77
CA ASN A 24 -18.70 -25.73 -15.55
C ASN A 24 -17.76 -26.79 -14.96
N LYS A 25 -16.58 -26.40 -14.48
CA LYS A 25 -15.65 -27.32 -13.81
C LYS A 25 -16.24 -27.87 -12.51
N LYS A 26 -16.90 -27.04 -11.71
CA LYS A 26 -17.61 -27.44 -10.47
C LYS A 26 -18.76 -28.42 -10.77
N LEU A 27 -19.48 -28.20 -11.87
CA LEU A 27 -20.53 -29.11 -12.35
C LEU A 27 -19.95 -30.46 -12.82
N ILE A 28 -18.82 -30.47 -13.52
CA ILE A 28 -18.17 -31.70 -14.00
C ILE A 28 -17.54 -32.48 -12.85
N SER A 29 -16.96 -31.82 -11.83
CA SER A 29 -16.38 -32.49 -10.67
C SER A 29 -17.41 -32.96 -9.64
N GLY A 30 -18.59 -32.35 -9.61
CA GLY A 30 -19.69 -32.70 -8.69
C GLY A 30 -20.47 -33.98 -9.06
N VAL A 31 -20.25 -34.56 -10.24
CA VAL A 31 -20.87 -35.84 -10.62
C VAL A 31 -20.07 -37.00 -10.00
N GLY A 32 -20.39 -37.34 -8.75
CA GLY A 32 -19.99 -38.60 -8.11
C GLY A 32 -18.94 -38.53 -6.98
N GLY A 33 -18.54 -37.34 -6.51
CA GLY A 33 -17.59 -37.16 -5.41
C GLY A 33 -18.19 -36.49 -4.16
N PRO A 34 -17.57 -36.61 -2.97
CA PRO A 34 -17.98 -35.90 -1.76
C PRO A 34 -17.92 -34.37 -1.98
N PRO A 35 -18.68 -33.56 -1.22
CA PRO A 35 -18.71 -32.12 -1.39
C PRO A 35 -17.31 -31.53 -1.17
N LEU A 36 -16.70 -31.04 -2.25
CA LEU A 36 -15.40 -30.39 -2.21
C LEU A 36 -15.55 -28.97 -1.65
N GLN A 37 -14.58 -28.57 -0.81
CA GLN A 37 -14.34 -27.17 -0.43
C GLN A 37 -14.21 -26.30 -1.69
N ASP A 38 -14.45 -25.00 -1.59
CA ASP A 38 -14.46 -24.06 -2.73
C ASP A 38 -13.06 -23.97 -3.40
N ASP A 39 -12.76 -24.93 -4.30
CA ASP A 39 -11.48 -25.10 -4.99
C ASP A 39 -11.35 -24.23 -6.26
N ALA A 40 -12.38 -23.45 -6.60
CA ALA A 40 -12.40 -22.58 -7.78
C ALA A 40 -11.23 -21.57 -7.83
N PRO A 41 -10.82 -20.92 -6.72
CA PRO A 41 -9.63 -20.06 -6.71
C PRO A 41 -8.36 -20.86 -7.02
N PHE A 42 -8.25 -22.09 -6.52
CA PHE A 42 -7.06 -22.94 -6.65
C PHE A 42 -6.81 -23.37 -8.11
N LEU A 43 -7.87 -23.66 -8.86
CA LEU A 43 -7.79 -24.04 -10.27
C LEU A 43 -7.36 -22.87 -11.16
N ILE A 44 -7.91 -21.68 -10.93
CA ILE A 44 -7.50 -20.47 -11.65
C ILE A 44 -6.06 -20.11 -11.32
N VAL A 45 -5.66 -20.17 -10.04
CA VAL A 45 -4.26 -20.02 -9.63
C VAL A 45 -3.34 -20.99 -10.38
N SER A 46 -3.73 -22.25 -10.54
CA SER A 46 -2.90 -23.24 -11.26
C SER A 46 -2.66 -22.89 -12.73
N GLN A 47 -3.68 -22.38 -13.44
CA GLN A 47 -3.54 -21.94 -14.83
C GLN A 47 -2.75 -20.65 -14.93
N LEU A 48 -3.00 -19.72 -14.00
CA LEU A 48 -2.27 -18.47 -13.91
C LEU A 48 -0.79 -18.68 -13.60
N ASN A 49 -0.43 -19.65 -12.76
CA ASN A 49 0.96 -20.00 -12.49
C ASN A 49 1.72 -20.47 -13.75
N THR A 50 1.01 -20.88 -14.81
CA THR A 50 1.62 -21.19 -16.11
C THR A 50 1.82 -19.95 -16.97
N ILE A 51 0.85 -19.03 -16.96
CA ILE A 51 0.81 -17.84 -17.85
C ILE A 51 1.56 -16.64 -17.25
N ILE A 52 1.38 -16.40 -15.95
CA ILE A 52 1.96 -15.27 -15.22
C ILE A 52 3.47 -15.23 -15.42
N PRO A 53 4.27 -16.31 -15.21
CA PRO A 53 5.72 -16.22 -15.41
C PRO A 53 6.11 -15.76 -16.82
N GLN A 54 5.40 -16.23 -17.85
CA GLN A 54 5.65 -15.79 -19.23
C GLN A 54 5.34 -14.31 -19.39
N LEU A 55 4.22 -13.84 -18.85
CA LEU A 55 3.81 -12.45 -18.87
C LEU A 55 4.80 -11.54 -18.11
N LEU A 56 5.23 -11.96 -16.92
CA LEU A 56 6.21 -11.23 -16.09
C LEU A 56 7.53 -11.01 -16.84
N THR A 57 7.98 -11.99 -17.62
CA THR A 57 9.22 -11.84 -18.42
C THR A 57 9.10 -10.87 -19.60
N LYS A 58 7.87 -10.61 -20.08
CA LYS A 58 7.63 -9.79 -21.27
C LYS A 58 7.19 -8.37 -20.93
N VAL A 59 6.50 -8.18 -19.81
CA VAL A 59 5.96 -6.87 -19.40
C VAL A 59 6.75 -6.35 -18.20
N THR A 60 7.82 -5.62 -18.48
CA THR A 60 8.74 -5.07 -17.46
C THR A 60 8.44 -3.62 -17.09
N HIS A 61 7.74 -2.88 -17.95
CA HIS A 61 7.47 -1.46 -17.72
C HIS A 61 6.34 -1.26 -16.69
N PRO A 62 6.56 -0.54 -15.56
CA PRO A 62 5.57 -0.45 -14.47
C PRO A 62 4.20 0.06 -14.90
N VAL A 63 4.16 1.06 -15.78
CA VAL A 63 2.90 1.60 -16.31
C VAL A 63 2.12 0.56 -17.12
N LEU A 64 2.82 -0.30 -17.88
CA LEU A 64 2.16 -1.36 -18.66
C LEU A 64 1.65 -2.48 -17.74
N GLN A 65 2.42 -2.84 -16.72
CA GLN A 65 2.00 -3.80 -15.69
C GLN A 65 0.72 -3.33 -15.00
N ARG A 66 0.70 -2.05 -14.59
CA ARG A 66 -0.48 -1.40 -13.99
C ARG A 66 -1.67 -1.40 -14.95
N ASN A 67 -1.48 -0.97 -16.20
CA ASN A 67 -2.58 -0.90 -17.17
C ASN A 67 -3.17 -2.27 -17.48
N LEU A 68 -2.32 -3.29 -17.63
CA LEU A 68 -2.76 -4.66 -17.87
C LEU A 68 -3.51 -5.23 -16.67
N THR A 69 -3.04 -4.96 -15.45
CA THR A 69 -3.73 -5.35 -14.21
C THR A 69 -5.10 -4.68 -14.10
N CYS A 70 -5.16 -3.35 -14.32
CA CYS A 70 -6.41 -2.59 -14.27
C CYS A 70 -7.39 -2.93 -15.40
N ALA A 71 -6.91 -3.50 -16.51
CA ALA A 71 -7.78 -3.93 -17.60
C ALA A 71 -8.57 -5.20 -17.26
N LEU A 72 -8.07 -6.02 -16.33
CA LEU A 72 -8.79 -7.21 -15.87
C LEU A 72 -10.06 -6.83 -15.11
N PRO A 73 -11.16 -7.58 -15.30
CA PRO A 73 -12.37 -7.36 -14.52
C PRO A 73 -12.13 -7.72 -13.05
N ALA A 74 -12.87 -7.07 -12.17
CA ALA A 74 -12.83 -7.29 -10.71
C ALA A 74 -14.24 -7.24 -10.11
N MET A 75 -15.25 -7.63 -10.90
CA MET A 75 -16.67 -7.46 -10.57
C MET A 75 -17.18 -8.55 -9.63
N CYS A 76 -16.50 -9.70 -9.57
CA CYS A 76 -16.80 -10.76 -8.62
C CYS A 76 -15.55 -11.15 -7.81
N PRO A 77 -15.71 -11.90 -6.70
CA PRO A 77 -14.58 -12.33 -5.87
C PRO A 77 -13.48 -13.07 -6.64
N LEU A 78 -13.85 -13.87 -7.65
CA LEU A 78 -12.93 -14.67 -8.44
C LEU A 78 -12.03 -13.80 -9.33
N THR A 79 -12.60 -12.84 -10.03
CA THR A 79 -11.86 -11.96 -10.92
C THR A 79 -11.10 -10.89 -10.15
N ALA A 80 -11.63 -10.43 -9.02
CA ALA A 80 -10.89 -9.60 -8.06
C ALA A 80 -9.66 -10.35 -7.49
N TYR A 81 -9.81 -11.64 -7.14
CA TYR A 81 -8.69 -12.47 -6.69
C TYR A 81 -7.62 -12.62 -7.78
N LEU A 82 -8.04 -12.88 -9.02
CA LEU A 82 -7.16 -12.96 -10.19
C LEU A 82 -6.37 -11.65 -10.39
N GLN A 83 -7.06 -10.51 -10.42
CA GLN A 83 -6.45 -9.21 -10.60
C GLN A 83 -5.42 -8.93 -9.50
N ARG A 84 -5.78 -9.24 -8.25
CA ARG A 84 -4.92 -9.11 -7.09
C ARG A 84 -3.68 -10.00 -7.17
N HIS A 85 -3.84 -11.27 -7.55
CA HIS A 85 -2.73 -12.21 -7.70
C HIS A 85 -1.76 -11.75 -8.78
N LEU A 86 -2.27 -11.22 -9.89
CA LEU A 86 -1.44 -10.64 -10.94
C LEU A 86 -0.68 -9.40 -10.46
N ALA A 87 -1.35 -8.49 -9.75
CA ALA A 87 -0.73 -7.30 -9.17
C ALA A 87 0.42 -7.67 -8.22
N PHE A 88 0.16 -8.63 -7.31
CA PHE A 88 1.14 -9.14 -6.36
C PHE A 88 2.34 -9.80 -7.06
N SER A 89 2.08 -10.54 -8.15
CA SER A 89 3.12 -11.17 -8.98
C SER A 89 4.00 -10.16 -9.71
N PHE A 90 3.42 -9.08 -10.24
CA PHE A 90 4.20 -8.00 -10.86
C PHE A 90 5.05 -7.26 -9.82
N LEU A 91 4.47 -6.96 -8.67
CA LEU A 91 5.14 -6.23 -7.60
C LEU A 91 6.38 -6.97 -7.08
N LEU A 92 6.28 -8.28 -6.85
CA LEU A 92 7.35 -9.06 -6.23
C LEU A 92 8.35 -9.68 -7.22
N HIS A 93 8.13 -9.53 -8.53
CA HIS A 93 9.03 -10.06 -9.56
C HIS A 93 10.48 -9.61 -9.30
N PRO A 94 11.49 -10.52 -9.34
CA PRO A 94 11.47 -11.89 -9.86
C PRO A 94 11.06 -12.99 -8.87
N THR A 95 10.61 -12.64 -7.66
CA THR A 95 10.22 -13.61 -6.64
C THR A 95 8.93 -14.32 -7.04
N PRO A 96 8.91 -15.67 -7.14
CA PRO A 96 7.70 -16.39 -7.51
C PRO A 96 6.68 -16.35 -6.36
N VAL A 97 5.43 -16.07 -6.71
CA VAL A 97 4.29 -16.09 -5.79
C VAL A 97 3.61 -17.44 -5.94
N SER A 98 3.93 -18.39 -5.06
CA SER A 98 3.31 -19.73 -5.05
C SER A 98 2.35 -19.95 -3.88
N MET A 99 2.15 -18.93 -3.06
CA MET A 99 1.38 -18.97 -1.83
C MET A 99 -0.01 -18.36 -2.02
N SER A 100 -0.95 -18.76 -1.15
CA SER A 100 -2.25 -18.10 -1.10
C SER A 100 -2.09 -16.65 -0.65
N LEU A 101 -2.83 -15.73 -1.28
CA LEU A 101 -2.87 -14.32 -0.87
C LEU A 101 -3.50 -14.10 0.53
N ALA A 102 -4.11 -15.15 1.09
CA ALA A 102 -4.67 -15.16 2.44
C ALA A 102 -3.67 -15.63 3.52
N ASP A 103 -2.45 -16.03 3.13
CA ASP A 103 -1.40 -16.45 4.06
C ASP A 103 -0.71 -15.23 4.67
N ASP A 104 -0.51 -15.25 5.99
CA ASP A 104 0.11 -14.18 6.76
C ASP A 104 1.47 -13.73 6.20
N LYS A 105 2.22 -14.66 5.59
CA LYS A 105 3.52 -14.37 4.96
C LYS A 105 3.41 -13.37 3.81
N ALA A 106 2.21 -13.17 3.23
CA ALA A 106 2.02 -12.27 2.10
C ALA A 106 2.21 -10.82 2.54
N HIS A 107 1.80 -10.50 3.77
CA HIS A 107 2.05 -9.19 4.39
C HIS A 107 3.54 -8.95 4.57
N ASP A 108 4.24 -9.93 5.14
CA ASP A 108 5.66 -9.82 5.43
C ASP A 108 6.47 -9.62 4.14
N LEU A 109 6.11 -10.33 3.06
CA LEU A 109 6.73 -10.14 1.75
C LEU A 109 6.51 -8.74 1.17
N VAL A 110 5.30 -8.19 1.28
CA VAL A 110 5.00 -6.83 0.81
C VAL A 110 5.77 -5.79 1.62
N LEU A 111 5.78 -5.93 2.95
CA LEU A 111 6.49 -5.02 3.84
C LEU A 111 8.01 -5.08 3.59
N ASP A 112 8.57 -6.29 3.45
CA ASP A 112 9.96 -6.48 3.08
C ASP A 112 10.29 -5.88 1.71
N HIS A 113 9.38 -6.03 0.74
CA HIS A 113 9.58 -5.47 -0.59
C HIS A 113 9.61 -3.93 -0.56
N ILE A 114 8.64 -3.27 0.08
CA ILE A 114 8.59 -1.80 0.17
C ILE A 114 9.81 -1.26 0.93
N THR A 115 10.27 -1.96 1.96
CA THR A 115 11.39 -1.50 2.79
C THR A 115 12.76 -1.71 2.16
N LYS A 116 12.92 -2.73 1.31
CA LYS A 116 14.23 -3.12 0.74
C LYS A 116 14.38 -2.77 -0.74
N SER A 117 13.28 -2.65 -1.48
CA SER A 117 13.32 -2.44 -2.92
C SER A 117 13.75 -0.99 -3.24
N PRO A 118 14.74 -0.80 -4.13
CA PRO A 118 15.19 0.54 -4.53
C PRO A 118 14.11 1.31 -5.28
N ASP A 119 13.10 0.63 -5.82
CA ASP A 119 11.97 1.23 -6.54
C ASP A 119 11.10 2.13 -5.63
N PHE A 120 11.20 1.96 -4.31
CA PHE A 120 10.50 2.78 -3.31
C PHE A 120 11.46 3.75 -2.59
N PHE A 121 12.69 3.94 -3.07
CA PHE A 121 13.61 4.92 -2.50
C PHE A 121 13.64 6.20 -3.34
N ILE A 122 13.05 7.25 -2.80
CA ILE A 122 12.99 8.55 -3.46
C ILE A 122 14.39 9.15 -3.57
N ASN A 123 14.76 9.52 -4.79
CA ASN A 123 16.01 10.17 -5.12
C ASN A 123 15.77 11.19 -6.25
N LYS A 124 16.81 11.92 -6.65
CA LYS A 124 16.71 12.99 -7.66
C LYS A 124 16.30 12.49 -9.05
N ASN A 125 16.48 11.21 -9.33
CA ASN A 125 16.19 10.57 -10.61
C ASN A 125 14.93 9.69 -10.54
N THR A 126 14.11 9.82 -9.49
CA THR A 126 12.87 9.06 -9.37
C THR A 126 11.89 9.46 -10.46
N ASP A 127 11.45 8.48 -11.25
CA ASP A 127 10.32 8.62 -12.17
C ASP A 127 9.02 8.45 -11.37
N TYR A 128 8.31 9.55 -11.14
CA TYR A 128 7.08 9.55 -10.35
C TYR A 128 5.93 8.84 -11.07
N GLY A 129 5.91 8.80 -12.41
CA GLY A 129 4.93 8.00 -13.15
C GLY A 129 5.12 6.50 -12.93
N HIS A 130 6.36 6.03 -12.88
CA HIS A 130 6.66 4.64 -12.54
C HIS A 130 6.35 4.34 -11.08
N LEU A 131 6.65 5.25 -10.16
CA LEU A 131 6.32 5.08 -8.74
C LEU A 131 4.81 5.03 -8.53
N ALA A 132 4.03 5.92 -9.15
CA ALA A 132 2.57 5.91 -9.11
C ALA A 132 2.01 4.57 -9.63
N ALA A 133 2.55 4.06 -10.73
CA ALA A 133 2.13 2.76 -11.27
C ALA A 133 2.40 1.60 -10.30
N ARG A 134 3.56 1.59 -9.64
CA ARG A 134 3.91 0.59 -8.61
C ARG A 134 3.03 0.71 -7.37
N LEU A 135 2.73 1.92 -6.92
CA LEU A 135 1.81 2.18 -5.81
C LEU A 135 0.39 1.70 -6.13
N ALA A 136 -0.07 1.88 -7.37
CA ALA A 136 -1.35 1.35 -7.82
C ALA A 136 -1.37 -0.19 -7.82
N LEU A 137 -0.28 -0.84 -8.27
CA LEU A 137 -0.15 -2.30 -8.18
C LEU A 137 -0.14 -2.78 -6.72
N LEU A 138 0.57 -2.08 -5.84
CA LEU A 138 0.58 -2.36 -4.42
C LEU A 138 -0.81 -2.23 -3.80
N ASP A 139 -1.54 -1.17 -4.14
CA ASP A 139 -2.90 -0.92 -3.67
C ASP A 139 -3.86 -2.06 -4.08
N ILE A 140 -3.78 -2.52 -5.34
CA ILE A 140 -4.54 -3.66 -5.83
C ILE A 140 -4.12 -4.95 -5.13
N ALA A 141 -2.81 -5.18 -4.96
CA ALA A 141 -2.25 -6.36 -4.33
C ALA A 141 -2.66 -6.52 -2.85
N ILE A 142 -2.80 -5.41 -2.12
CA ILE A 142 -3.35 -5.39 -0.76
C ILE A 142 -4.87 -5.64 -0.77
N GLY A 143 -5.60 -5.07 -1.75
CA GLY A 143 -7.03 -5.28 -1.93
C GLY A 143 -7.86 -4.93 -0.67
N PRO A 144 -8.92 -5.68 -0.35
CA PRO A 144 -9.74 -5.47 0.85
C PRO A 144 -9.04 -5.88 2.16
N GLY A 145 -7.80 -6.40 2.09
CA GLY A 145 -7.08 -7.04 3.19
C GLY A 145 -6.47 -8.36 2.74
N LEU A 146 -5.34 -8.75 3.33
CA LEU A 146 -4.58 -9.98 3.04
C LEU A 146 -5.00 -11.17 3.91
N LEU A 147 -6.10 -11.03 4.68
CA LEU A 147 -6.81 -12.16 5.24
C LEU A 147 -7.83 -12.68 4.23
N ALA A 148 -8.20 -13.96 4.33
CA ALA A 148 -9.36 -14.49 3.65
C ALA A 148 -10.58 -13.69 4.13
N VAL A 149 -11.04 -12.73 3.33
CA VAL A 149 -12.28 -12.01 3.60
C VAL A 149 -13.38 -13.07 3.51
N PRO A 150 -14.05 -13.44 4.61
CA PRO A 150 -15.23 -14.26 4.51
C PRO A 150 -16.19 -13.46 3.65
N TYR A 151 -16.59 -14.00 2.50
CA TYR A 151 -17.66 -13.41 1.72
C TYR A 151 -18.89 -13.41 2.62
N GLN A 152 -19.20 -12.25 3.17
CA GLN A 152 -20.45 -12.02 3.87
C GLN A 152 -21.34 -11.33 2.85
N PRO A 153 -22.22 -12.08 2.13
CA PRO A 153 -23.18 -11.45 1.24
C PRO A 153 -23.90 -10.39 2.06
N LEU A 154 -23.96 -9.17 1.54
CA LEU A 154 -24.76 -8.10 2.12
C LEU A 154 -26.18 -8.65 2.21
N SER A 155 -26.54 -9.13 3.40
CA SER A 155 -27.90 -9.51 3.71
C SER A 155 -28.67 -8.22 3.55
N SER A 156 -29.51 -8.18 2.50
CA SER A 156 -30.43 -7.12 2.10
C SER A 156 -30.46 -5.90 3.03
N SER A 157 -30.16 -4.70 2.50
CA SER A 157 -30.28 -3.40 3.18
C SER A 157 -31.21 -3.47 4.39
N ALA A 158 -30.64 -3.51 5.59
CA ALA A 158 -31.44 -3.33 6.78
C ALA A 158 -32.13 -1.96 6.65
N PRO A 159 -33.48 -1.89 6.78
CA PRO A 159 -34.17 -0.61 6.76
C PRO A 159 -33.56 0.26 7.86
N SER A 160 -33.24 1.51 7.53
CA SER A 160 -32.68 2.48 8.46
C SER A 160 -33.61 2.70 9.65
N GLU A 161 -33.48 1.87 10.69
CA GLU A 161 -34.00 2.20 12.00
C GLU A 161 -32.98 3.11 12.69
N ALA A 162 -33.29 4.40 12.64
CA ALA A 162 -32.72 5.40 13.53
C ALA A 162 -33.01 4.99 14.98
N GLY A 163 -32.04 4.35 15.64
CA GLY A 163 -32.19 3.99 17.05
C GLY A 163 -31.28 2.90 17.61
N SER A 164 -30.44 2.23 16.83
CA SER A 164 -29.53 1.22 17.40
C SER A 164 -28.24 1.85 17.94
N SER A 165 -27.87 1.38 19.13
CA SER A 165 -26.69 1.73 19.95
C SER A 165 -25.40 1.88 19.13
N PRO A 166 -24.39 2.65 19.62
CA PRO A 166 -23.14 2.80 18.89
C PRO A 166 -22.62 1.42 18.50
N ILE A 167 -22.40 1.23 17.20
CA ILE A 167 -21.77 0.04 16.63
C ILE A 167 -20.41 -0.05 17.30
N HIS A 168 -20.34 -0.80 18.39
CA HIS A 168 -19.10 -1.10 19.06
C HIS A 168 -18.33 -1.96 18.07
N ALA A 169 -17.26 -1.39 17.51
CA ALA A 169 -16.35 -2.18 16.71
C ALA A 169 -15.95 -3.41 17.56
N PRO A 170 -15.97 -4.63 16.99
CA PRO A 170 -15.55 -5.81 17.72
C PRO A 170 -14.17 -5.52 18.31
N VAL A 171 -14.08 -5.55 19.64
CA VAL A 171 -12.79 -5.53 20.35
C VAL A 171 -11.93 -6.61 19.66
N PRO A 172 -10.65 -6.35 19.33
CA PRO A 172 -9.79 -7.35 18.69
C PRO A 172 -9.60 -8.52 19.67
N ALA A 173 -10.53 -9.47 19.65
CA ALA A 173 -10.69 -10.47 20.70
C ALA A 173 -9.78 -11.69 20.50
N SER A 174 -9.11 -11.78 19.35
CA SER A 174 -8.11 -12.81 19.06
C SER A 174 -6.73 -12.19 18.84
N SER A 175 -5.69 -12.92 19.24
CA SER A 175 -4.29 -12.53 18.99
C SER A 175 -4.00 -12.35 17.51
N GLU A 176 -4.64 -13.14 16.65
CA GLU A 176 -4.55 -13.07 15.18
C GLU A 176 -5.02 -11.71 14.64
N VAL A 177 -6.16 -11.20 15.12
CA VAL A 177 -6.68 -9.88 14.71
C VAL A 177 -5.74 -8.76 15.13
N ARG A 178 -5.14 -8.88 16.32
CA ARG A 178 -4.15 -7.92 16.80
C ARG A 178 -2.89 -7.93 15.92
N GLN A 179 -2.35 -9.12 15.63
CA GLN A 179 -1.16 -9.27 14.79
C GLN A 179 -1.38 -8.72 13.38
N PHE A 180 -2.53 -9.03 12.77
CA PHE A 180 -2.92 -8.48 11.47
C PHE A 180 -2.97 -6.94 11.50
N ASN A 181 -3.63 -6.36 12.50
CA ASN A 181 -3.70 -4.91 12.65
C ASN A 181 -2.31 -4.27 12.85
N GLU A 182 -1.40 -4.93 13.56
CA GLU A 182 -0.01 -4.49 13.70
C GLU A 182 0.73 -4.52 12.36
N GLN A 183 0.51 -5.53 11.51
CA GLN A 183 1.07 -5.59 10.15
C GLN A 183 0.52 -4.48 9.25
N ILE A 184 -0.79 -4.20 9.30
CA ILE A 184 -1.41 -3.11 8.54
C ILE A 184 -0.89 -1.74 9.00
N ASP A 185 -0.77 -1.53 10.32
CA ASP A 185 -0.20 -0.32 10.88
C ASP A 185 1.26 -0.12 10.44
N ALA A 186 2.08 -1.18 10.45
CA ALA A 186 3.47 -1.12 10.00
C ALA A 186 3.56 -0.76 8.51
N LEU A 187 2.69 -1.34 7.68
CA LEU A 187 2.63 -1.04 6.25
C LEU A 187 2.22 0.42 5.99
N ALA A 188 1.18 0.90 6.68
CA ALA A 188 0.74 2.29 6.59
C ALA A 188 1.85 3.26 7.00
N GLN A 189 2.59 2.96 8.08
CA GLN A 189 3.74 3.76 8.50
C GLN A 189 4.83 3.82 7.42
N GLN A 190 5.19 2.69 6.80
CA GLN A 190 6.22 2.68 5.75
C GLN A 190 5.80 3.50 4.53
N ILE A 191 4.54 3.35 4.09
CA ILE A 191 3.98 4.12 2.98
C ILE A 191 3.94 5.62 3.30
N LYS A 192 3.61 5.98 4.54
CA LYS A 192 3.62 7.38 5.00
C LYS A 192 5.04 7.97 5.01
N LEU A 193 6.02 7.20 5.46
CA LEU A 193 7.44 7.61 5.41
C LEU A 193 7.90 7.82 3.97
N LEU A 194 7.49 6.94 3.05
CA LEU A 194 7.72 7.12 1.62
C LEU A 194 7.12 8.44 1.11
N GLY A 195 5.86 8.72 1.44
CA GLY A 195 5.20 9.97 1.07
C GLY A 195 5.90 11.22 1.60
N ASN A 196 6.38 11.17 2.84
CA ASN A 196 7.11 12.28 3.46
C ASN A 196 8.45 12.58 2.79
N SER A 197 9.03 11.61 2.07
CA SER A 197 10.28 11.81 1.32
C SER A 197 10.08 12.48 -0.05
N ILE A 198 8.83 12.65 -0.50
CA ILE A 198 8.49 13.30 -1.76
C ILE A 198 8.35 14.82 -1.55
N VAL A 199 9.13 15.60 -2.31
CA VAL A 199 9.11 17.06 -2.25
C VAL A 199 8.12 17.62 -3.27
N GLU A 200 7.00 18.17 -2.79
CA GLU A 200 5.92 18.71 -3.64
C GLU A 200 6.32 19.92 -4.48
N ALA A 201 7.36 20.67 -4.08
CA ALA A 201 7.80 21.85 -4.83
C ALA A 201 8.18 21.52 -6.29
N GLY A 202 8.54 20.25 -6.58
CA GLY A 202 8.79 19.78 -7.95
C GLY A 202 7.54 19.61 -8.81
N ALA A 203 6.34 19.62 -8.24
CA ALA A 203 5.08 19.35 -8.95
C ALA A 203 4.71 20.41 -10.00
N VAL A 204 5.36 21.58 -9.95
CA VAL A 204 5.25 22.62 -11.00
C VAL A 204 5.83 22.12 -12.33
N VAL A 205 6.82 21.22 -12.28
CA VAL A 205 7.51 20.67 -13.46
C VAL A 205 6.98 19.28 -13.82
N ASP A 206 6.62 18.47 -12.83
CA ASP A 206 6.09 17.12 -13.03
C ASP A 206 4.82 16.90 -12.20
N ILE A 207 3.66 16.91 -12.87
CA ILE A 207 2.36 16.70 -12.23
C ILE A 207 2.21 15.28 -11.64
N ALA A 208 3.00 14.30 -12.10
CA ALA A 208 2.98 12.94 -11.58
C ALA A 208 3.41 12.88 -10.11
N ILE A 209 4.16 13.88 -9.62
CA ILE A 209 4.50 14.02 -8.19
C ILE A 209 3.23 14.14 -7.36
N LEU A 210 2.27 14.96 -7.80
CA LEU A 210 1.01 15.17 -7.08
C LEU A 210 0.11 13.94 -7.18
N GLU A 211 0.06 13.27 -8.34
CA GLU A 211 -0.68 12.02 -8.51
C GLU A 211 -0.13 10.91 -7.59
N THR A 212 1.19 10.79 -7.52
CA THR A 212 1.88 9.85 -6.64
C THR A 212 1.53 10.12 -5.19
N LYS A 213 1.60 11.38 -4.76
CA LYS A 213 1.32 11.75 -3.38
C LYS A 213 -0.14 11.53 -2.99
N ASN A 214 -1.08 11.90 -3.86
CA ASN A 214 -2.50 11.59 -3.68
C ASN A 214 -2.75 10.07 -3.57
N SER A 215 -2.02 9.26 -4.35
CA SER A 215 -2.12 7.80 -4.27
C SER A 215 -1.61 7.26 -2.93
N ILE A 216 -0.51 7.81 -2.40
CA ILE A 216 0.03 7.48 -1.08
C ILE A 216 -0.97 7.84 0.03
N GLU A 217 -1.52 9.05 0.02
CA GLU A 217 -2.45 9.52 1.03
C GLU A 217 -3.72 8.66 1.08
N ARG A 218 -4.27 8.33 -0.10
CA ARG A 218 -5.44 7.46 -0.22
C ARG A 218 -5.17 6.05 0.31
N MET A 219 -4.01 5.50 -0.01
CA MET A 219 -3.63 4.16 0.45
C MET A 219 -3.43 4.14 1.97
N CYS A 220 -2.77 5.16 2.56
CA CYS A 220 -2.65 5.31 4.01
C CYS A 220 -4.03 5.37 4.68
N ALA A 221 -4.92 6.24 4.19
CA ALA A 221 -6.27 6.37 4.74
C ALA A 221 -7.05 5.05 4.67
N ARG A 222 -6.93 4.32 3.55
CA ARG A 222 -7.57 3.00 3.40
C ARG A 222 -7.00 1.98 4.38
N LEU A 223 -5.68 1.90 4.52
CA LEU A 223 -5.05 0.96 5.46
C LEU A 223 -5.47 1.24 6.91
N GLU A 224 -5.44 2.51 7.32
CA GLU A 224 -5.74 2.92 8.70
C GLU A 224 -7.24 2.81 9.06
N HIS A 225 -8.14 2.86 8.08
CA HIS A 225 -9.59 2.97 8.34
C HIS A 225 -10.46 1.84 7.77
N ALA A 226 -10.06 1.23 6.66
CA ALA A 226 -10.87 0.23 5.95
C ALA A 226 -10.26 -1.18 6.02
N SER A 227 -8.93 -1.29 5.98
CA SER A 227 -8.26 -2.60 6.03
C SER A 227 -8.11 -3.14 7.46
N ARG A 228 -8.07 -2.25 8.45
CA ARG A 228 -7.95 -2.62 9.87
C ARG A 228 -9.24 -3.26 10.39
N ILE A 229 -9.13 -4.42 11.04
CA ILE A 229 -10.27 -5.09 11.69
C ILE A 229 -10.56 -4.40 13.02
N GLY A 230 -11.83 -4.06 13.26
CA GLY A 230 -12.25 -3.34 14.46
C GLY A 230 -12.12 -1.81 14.36
N GLY A 231 -11.96 -1.27 13.14
CA GLY A 231 -12.01 0.17 12.88
C GLY A 231 -10.72 0.92 13.19
N LYS A 232 -10.83 2.25 13.30
CA LYS A 232 -9.68 3.17 13.38
C LYS A 232 -8.78 2.85 14.59
N LYS A 233 -7.46 2.94 14.38
CA LYS A 233 -6.47 2.89 15.46
C LYS A 233 -6.83 3.93 16.52
N ILE A 234 -7.06 3.49 17.75
CA ILE A 234 -7.17 4.37 18.90
C ILE A 234 -5.79 4.99 19.09
N HIS A 235 -5.64 6.26 18.72
CA HIS A 235 -4.45 7.02 19.03
C HIS A 235 -4.58 7.42 20.50
N ASP A 236 -3.85 6.73 21.38
CA ASP A 236 -3.77 7.14 22.77
C ASP A 236 -2.94 8.42 22.83
N VAL A 237 -3.62 9.56 22.95
CA VAL A 237 -3.02 10.90 23.03
C VAL A 237 -2.13 11.04 24.27
N PHE A 238 -2.24 10.11 25.24
CA PHE A 238 -1.42 10.07 26.45
C PHE A 238 -0.51 8.83 26.51
N GLY A 239 -0.47 8.04 25.44
CA GLY A 239 0.37 6.85 25.32
C GLY A 239 1.78 7.22 24.87
N SER A 240 2.78 6.74 25.61
CA SER A 240 4.22 6.94 25.39
C SER A 240 4.77 6.24 24.11
N ASP A 241 4.05 6.26 22.99
CA ASP A 241 4.45 5.61 21.73
C ASP A 241 5.37 6.50 20.87
N GLU A 242 5.54 7.77 21.22
CA GLU A 242 6.41 8.68 20.45
C GLU A 242 7.90 8.33 20.56
N GLU A 243 8.35 7.77 21.69
CA GLU A 243 9.77 7.44 21.91
C GLU A 243 10.24 6.26 21.03
N ASP A 244 9.39 5.26 20.77
CA ASP A 244 9.75 4.10 19.95
C ASP A 244 9.80 4.43 18.45
N SER A 245 8.99 5.40 18.00
CA SER A 245 9.00 5.87 16.61
C SER A 245 10.28 6.65 16.25
N GLN A 246 10.78 7.48 17.17
CA GLN A 246 12.04 8.22 16.99
C GLN A 246 13.27 7.31 17.02
N LEU A 247 13.28 6.29 17.88
CA LEU A 247 14.41 5.35 18.00
C LEU A 247 14.61 4.53 16.72
N ARG A 248 13.55 4.18 15.99
CA ARG A 248 13.65 3.45 14.71
C ARG A 248 14.13 4.33 13.55
N LEU A 249 13.74 5.60 13.50
CA LEU A 249 14.21 6.55 12.47
C LEU A 249 15.73 6.76 12.54
N SER A 250 16.32 6.78 13.74
CA SER A 250 17.76 6.99 13.93
C SER A 250 18.65 5.87 13.37
N LYS A 251 18.11 4.66 13.16
CA LYS A 251 18.87 3.51 12.64
C LYS A 251 19.02 3.54 11.12
N PHE A 252 18.14 4.23 10.39
CA PHE A 252 18.21 4.34 8.93
C PHE A 252 19.17 5.44 8.45
N PHE A 253 19.47 6.45 9.27
CA PHE A 253 20.37 7.55 8.90
C PHE A 253 21.84 7.34 9.30
N LYS A 254 22.19 6.24 9.98
CA LYS A 254 23.58 5.98 10.42
C LYS A 254 24.34 5.05 9.47
N LYS A 255 24.58 5.51 8.23
CA LYS A 255 25.71 4.99 7.42
C LYS A 255 26.17 5.96 6.33
N ALA A 256 26.82 7.05 6.73
CA ALA A 256 27.84 7.74 5.92
C ALA A 256 28.60 8.78 6.75
N HIS A 257 29.37 8.38 7.76
CA HIS A 257 30.51 9.18 8.20
C HIS A 257 31.57 8.27 8.82
N LYS A 258 32.60 7.94 8.04
CA LYS A 258 33.86 7.40 8.57
C LYS A 258 34.96 8.44 8.32
N SER A 259 35.15 9.25 9.37
CA SER A 259 36.38 9.87 9.89
C SER A 259 37.56 10.21 8.98
N SER A 260 37.98 11.49 9.05
CA SER A 260 39.38 11.96 9.03
C SER A 260 39.47 13.29 9.81
N PRO A 261 40.58 13.61 10.53
CA PRO A 261 40.52 14.34 11.81
C PRO A 261 40.89 15.84 11.80
N SER A 262 40.32 16.53 12.79
CA SER A 262 40.79 17.70 13.57
C SER A 262 41.32 18.97 12.88
N ALA A 263 40.63 20.10 13.09
CA ALA A 263 41.15 21.27 13.82
C ALA A 263 40.01 22.30 14.09
N PRO A 264 40.06 23.06 15.22
CA PRO A 264 38.94 23.86 15.70
C PRO A 264 39.07 25.34 15.31
N SER A 265 37.94 26.04 15.09
CA SER A 265 37.91 27.51 15.18
C SER A 265 36.49 28.07 15.17
N ARG A 266 36.06 28.46 16.39
CA ARG A 266 35.49 29.78 16.72
C ARG A 266 34.09 30.11 16.21
N GLY A 267 33.13 30.01 17.14
CA GLY A 267 31.75 30.45 16.98
C GLY A 267 31.63 31.96 16.76
N ILE A 268 30.75 32.31 15.84
CA ILE A 268 30.32 33.67 15.52
C ILE A 268 28.82 33.69 15.88
N PHE A 269 28.40 34.70 16.65
CA PHE A 269 27.06 34.95 17.21
C PHE A 269 26.73 34.34 18.57
N LYS A 270 27.06 35.10 19.63
CA LYS A 270 26.07 35.63 20.59
C LYS A 270 26.77 36.55 21.61
N GLN A 271 26.46 37.85 21.56
CA GLN A 271 26.34 38.70 22.74
C GLN A 271 25.64 40.01 22.35
N ASN A 272 24.35 40.09 22.70
CA ASN A 272 23.69 41.37 22.95
C ASN A 272 23.71 41.52 24.47
N GLU A 273 24.19 42.66 24.96
CA GLU A 273 23.68 43.28 26.17
C GLU A 273 24.05 44.76 26.16
N ASP A 274 23.01 45.58 26.29
CA ASP A 274 23.01 47.03 26.36
C ASP A 274 23.80 47.56 27.57
N SER A 275 24.44 48.71 27.43
CA SER A 275 24.61 49.69 28.51
C SER A 275 24.90 51.07 27.94
N ASP A 276 24.25 52.03 28.57
CA ASP A 276 23.88 53.36 28.13
C ASP A 276 24.89 54.43 28.60
N LEU A 277 24.84 55.62 27.97
CA LEU A 277 25.27 56.95 28.49
C LEU A 277 26.78 57.22 28.67
N ASP A 278 27.34 58.22 27.95
CA ASP A 278 27.30 59.63 28.40
C ASP A 278 27.98 60.61 27.41
N LEU A 279 27.55 61.87 27.53
CA LEU A 279 28.04 63.10 26.88
C LEU A 279 29.58 63.27 26.82
N VAL A 280 30.09 63.98 25.80
CA VAL A 280 30.63 65.36 25.92
C VAL A 280 31.19 65.87 24.58
N ASP A 281 30.85 67.14 24.34
CA ASP A 281 31.24 68.15 23.35
C ASP A 281 32.76 68.27 22.99
N GLY A 282 33.08 68.90 21.85
CA GLY A 282 34.45 69.38 21.61
C GLY A 282 34.97 69.45 20.16
N THR A 283 34.60 70.53 19.46
CA THR A 283 35.24 71.26 18.35
C THR A 283 36.76 71.07 18.03
N GLN A 284 37.10 71.45 16.78
CA GLN A 284 38.42 71.81 16.17
C GLN A 284 39.15 70.64 15.46
N THR A 285 39.62 70.73 14.22
CA THR A 285 39.89 71.84 13.26
C THR A 285 39.68 71.36 11.83
#